data_AF-A0A7X4FET4-F1
#
_entry.id   AF-A0A7X4FET4-F1
#
_cell.length_a   1.000
_cell.length_b   1.000
_cell.length_c   1.000
_cell.angle_alpha   90.00
_cell.angle_beta   90.00
_cell.angle_gamma   90.00
#
_symmetry.space_group_name_H-M   'P 1'
#
loop_
_entity.id
_entity.type
_entity.pdbx_description
1 polymer ?
#
loop_
_entity_poly.entity_id
_entity_poly.type
_entity_poly.pdbx_seq_one_letter_code
_entity_poly.pdbx_strand_id
1 'polypeptide(L)'
;MTDRLDLPSRYRDQIEVLLREHVPGVEVWAYGSRVNGESHDASDLDLVLRGPDLERIPSGQLADLTEALEQSNVPILVQIHDWARLPESFHREIEQAYVVLVEGEDNQIYPKY
;
A
#
# COMPACT_ATOMS: atom_id res chain seq x y z
N MET A 1 0.53 4.74 20.36
CA MET A 1 -0.34 5.30 19.29
C MET A 1 -0.98 4.10 18.64
N THR A 2 -2.30 3.97 18.74
CA THR A 2 -3.02 2.84 18.14
C THR A 2 -2.83 2.93 16.64
N ASP A 3 -2.13 1.96 16.07
CA ASP A 3 -2.04 1.80 14.63
C ASP A 3 -3.47 1.76 14.08
N ARG A 4 -3.83 2.70 13.21
CA ARG A 4 -5.21 2.85 12.71
C ARG A 4 -5.61 1.69 11.79
N LEU A 5 -4.64 0.87 11.39
CA LEU A 5 -4.84 -0.24 10.50
C LEU A 5 -5.26 -1.49 11.29
N ASP A 6 -6.47 -1.98 11.01
CA ASP A 6 -6.96 -3.27 11.48
C ASP A 6 -6.32 -4.42 10.68
N LEU A 7 -5.04 -4.69 11.00
CA LEU A 7 -4.24 -5.76 10.43
C LEU A 7 -3.25 -6.27 11.49
N PRO A 8 -3.22 -7.57 11.79
CA PRO A 8 -2.20 -8.13 12.68
C PRO A 8 -0.79 -7.79 12.20
N SER A 9 0.08 -7.35 13.12
CA SER A 9 1.44 -6.90 12.80
C SER A 9 2.24 -7.91 11.98
N ARG A 10 2.11 -9.21 12.28
CA ARG A 10 2.78 -10.28 11.51
C ARG A 10 2.43 -10.31 10.02
N TYR A 11 1.20 -9.93 9.65
CA TYR A 11 0.77 -9.89 8.26
C TYR A 11 1.16 -8.56 7.62
N ARG A 12 1.08 -7.46 8.38
CA ARG A 12 1.66 -6.17 7.98
C ARG A 12 3.13 -6.33 7.60
N ASP A 13 3.94 -6.93 8.47
CA ASP A 13 5.37 -7.15 8.23
C ASP A 13 5.63 -8.00 6.97
N GLN A 14 4.84 -9.06 6.75
CA GLN A 14 4.95 -9.90 5.55
C GLN A 14 4.62 -9.11 4.27
N ILE A 15 3.52 -8.34 4.30
CA ILE A 15 3.12 -7.51 3.17
C ILE A 15 4.19 -6.44 2.89
N GLU A 16 4.68 -5.74 3.91
CA GLU A 16 5.73 -4.73 3.74
C GLU A 16 7.02 -5.30 3.16
N VAL A 17 7.40 -6.54 3.50
CA VAL A 17 8.55 -7.23 2.89
C VAL A 17 8.32 -7.45 1.40
N LEU A 18 7.15 -8.01 1.02
CA LEU A 18 6.81 -8.25 -0.39
C LEU A 18 6.76 -6.95 -1.20
N LEU A 19 6.18 -5.89 -0.63
CA LEU A 19 6.14 -4.58 -1.26
C LEU A 19 7.55 -4.04 -1.54
N ARG A 20 8.47 -4.09 -0.57
CA ARG A 20 9.84 -3.62 -0.75
C ARG A 20 10.64 -4.46 -1.74
N GLU A 21 10.33 -5.75 -1.88
CA GLU A 21 11.00 -6.65 -2.82
C GLU A 21 10.54 -6.45 -4.26
N HIS A 22 9.23 -6.29 -4.50
CA HIS A 22 8.67 -6.23 -5.85
C HIS A 22 8.52 -4.80 -6.41
N VAL A 23 8.32 -3.81 -5.54
CA VAL A 23 8.14 -2.40 -5.92
C VAL A 23 9.07 -1.49 -5.09
N PRO A 24 10.41 -1.65 -5.21
CA PRO A 24 11.35 -0.86 -4.43
C PRO A 24 11.20 0.65 -4.75
N GLY A 25 11.26 1.47 -3.70
CA GLY A 25 11.16 2.93 -3.79
C GLY A 25 9.76 3.48 -4.10
N VAL A 26 8.75 2.61 -4.21
CA VAL A 26 7.34 3.01 -4.36
C VAL A 26 6.73 3.25 -2.99
N GLU A 27 6.05 4.40 -2.86
CA GLU A 27 5.29 4.70 -1.65
C GLU A 27 3.95 3.93 -1.68
N VAL A 28 3.62 3.26 -0.57
CA VAL A 28 2.42 2.41 -0.50
C VAL A 28 1.56 2.81 0.67
N TRP A 29 0.30 3.12 0.37
CA TRP A 29 -0.71 3.49 1.34
C TRP A 29 -1.77 2.41 1.44
N ALA A 30 -2.11 2.01 2.66
CA ALA A 30 -3.35 1.29 2.95
C ALA A 30 -4.49 2.29 3.13
N TYR A 31 -5.66 1.96 2.59
CA TYR A 31 -6.89 2.74 2.75
C TYR A 31 -8.10 1.82 2.92
N GLY A 32 -9.30 2.39 2.93
CA GLY A 32 -10.55 1.63 2.95
C GLY A 32 -10.94 1.13 4.33
N SER A 33 -11.70 0.02 4.36
CA SER A 33 -12.43 -0.44 5.56
C SER A 33 -11.52 -0.70 6.77
N ARG A 34 -10.34 -1.30 6.53
CA ARG A 34 -9.34 -1.59 7.58
C ARG A 34 -8.65 -0.36 8.16
N VAL A 35 -8.76 0.81 7.52
CA VAL A 35 -8.22 2.10 8.02
C VAL A 35 -9.32 2.98 8.64
N ASN A 36 -10.54 2.85 8.13
CA ASN A 36 -11.70 3.63 8.56
C ASN A 36 -12.42 3.01 9.76
N GLY A 37 -12.06 1.79 10.17
CA GLY A 37 -12.68 1.08 11.29
C GLY A 37 -14.01 0.42 10.92
N GLU A 38 -14.25 0.20 9.62
CA GLU A 38 -15.44 -0.46 9.08
C GLU A 38 -15.13 -1.88 8.60
N SER A 39 -13.95 -2.41 8.93
CA SER A 39 -13.53 -3.75 8.53
C SER A 39 -14.28 -4.87 9.24
N HIS A 40 -14.45 -5.97 8.52
CA HIS A 40 -14.87 -7.27 9.04
C HIS A 40 -13.72 -8.27 8.84
N ASP A 41 -13.80 -9.44 9.49
CA ASP A 41 -12.73 -10.46 9.43
C ASP A 41 -12.38 -10.86 7.98
N ALA A 42 -13.37 -10.86 7.08
CA ALA A 42 -13.23 -11.20 5.67
C ALA A 42 -12.96 -9.99 4.75
N SER A 43 -12.77 -8.78 5.30
CA SER A 43 -12.51 -7.59 4.49
C SER A 43 -11.14 -7.67 3.81
N ASP A 44 -11.09 -7.20 2.59
CA ASP A 44 -9.86 -7.06 1.82
C ASP A 44 -8.95 -6.00 2.46
N LEU A 45 -7.66 -6.00 2.11
CA LEU A 45 -6.74 -4.91 2.37
C LEU A 45 -6.53 -4.12 1.07
N ASP A 46 -7.05 -2.90 1.03
CA ASP A 46 -6.89 -2.02 -0.12
C ASP A 46 -5.58 -1.23 -0.01
N LEU A 47 -4.73 -1.40 -1.02
CA LEU A 47 -3.45 -0.71 -1.15
C LEU A 47 -3.45 0.15 -2.41
N VAL A 48 -2.92 1.36 -2.29
CA VAL A 48 -2.57 2.18 -3.44
C VAL A 48 -1.06 2.38 -3.49
N LEU A 49 -0.50 2.15 -4.66
CA LEU A 49 0.91 2.31 -4.95
C LEU A 49 1.10 3.64 -5.68
N ARG A 50 1.98 4.47 -5.12
CA ARG A 50 2.33 5.79 -5.62
C ARG A 50 3.74 5.68 -6.19
N GLY A 51 3.80 5.49 -7.51
CA GLY A 51 5.06 5.43 -8.24
C GLY A 51 5.87 6.73 -8.07
N PRO A 52 7.19 6.70 -8.35
CA PRO A 52 8.01 7.91 -8.37
C PRO A 52 7.38 8.99 -9.24
N ASP A 53 7.40 10.25 -8.77
CA ASP A 53 6.76 11.40 -9.43
C ASP A 53 5.26 11.22 -9.75
N LEU A 54 4.58 10.30 -9.06
CA LEU A 54 3.19 9.88 -9.32
C LEU A 54 2.97 9.34 -10.73
N GLU A 55 4.01 8.76 -11.34
CA GLU A 55 3.91 8.06 -12.62
C GLU A 55 3.33 6.65 -12.46
N ARG A 56 2.86 6.11 -13.59
CA ARG A 56 2.26 4.77 -13.64
C ARG A 56 3.29 3.70 -13.33
N ILE A 57 2.89 2.74 -12.52
CA ILE A 57 3.72 1.57 -12.28
C ILE A 57 3.64 0.64 -13.50
N PRO A 58 4.79 0.12 -13.97
CA PRO A 58 4.85 -0.88 -15.01
C PRO A 58 3.91 -2.05 -14.70
N SER A 59 3.08 -2.44 -15.68
CA SER A 59 2.10 -3.52 -15.50
C SER A 59 2.73 -4.85 -15.10
N GLY A 60 3.98 -5.11 -15.53
CA GLY A 60 4.74 -6.30 -15.13
C GLY A 60 5.01 -6.32 -13.63
N GLN A 61 5.49 -5.21 -13.06
CA GLN A 61 5.74 -5.12 -11.60
C GLN A 61 4.46 -5.28 -10.78
N LEU A 62 3.35 -4.70 -11.23
CA LEU A 62 2.04 -4.89 -10.57
C LEU A 62 1.59 -6.35 -10.62
N ALA A 63 1.78 -7.03 -11.76
CA ALA A 63 1.45 -8.44 -11.90
C ALA A 63 2.32 -9.33 -11.00
N ASP A 64 3.63 -9.12 -11.00
CA ASP A 64 4.58 -9.88 -10.18
C ASP A 64 4.28 -9.71 -8.67
N LEU A 65 3.98 -8.48 -8.24
CA LEU A 65 3.58 -8.21 -6.85
C LEU A 65 2.24 -8.88 -6.49
N THR A 66 1.26 -8.84 -7.41
CA THR A 66 -0.04 -9.47 -7.19
C THR A 66 0.13 -10.99 -7.02
N GLU A 67 0.90 -11.62 -7.91
CA GLU A 67 1.20 -13.05 -7.82
C GLU A 67 1.92 -13.40 -6.51
N ALA A 68 2.89 -12.59 -6.09
CA ALA A 68 3.62 -12.83 -4.84
C ALA A 68 2.73 -12.72 -3.59
N LEU A 69 1.76 -11.79 -3.58
CA LEU A 69 0.78 -11.67 -2.51
C LEU A 69 -0.21 -12.83 -2.51
N GLU A 70 -0.68 -13.26 -3.68
CA GLU A 70 -1.57 -14.43 -3.83
C GLU A 70 -0.89 -15.74 -3.40
N GLN A 71 0.41 -15.88 -3.65
CA GLN A 71 1.22 -17.04 -3.24
C GLN A 71 1.69 -16.96 -1.78
N SER A 72 1.47 -15.83 -1.10
CA SER A 72 1.88 -15.64 0.29
C SER A 72 0.97 -16.39 1.27
N ASN A 73 1.44 -16.56 2.51
CA ASN A 73 0.65 -17.16 3.59
C ASN A 73 -0.22 -16.13 4.35
N VAL A 74 -0.46 -14.95 3.77
CA VAL A 74 -1.31 -13.92 4.36
C VAL A 74 -2.78 -14.31 4.12
N PRO A 75 -3.59 -14.56 5.16
CA PRO A 75 -4.95 -15.07 5.02
C PRO A 75 -5.97 -13.96 4.73
N ILE A 76 -5.57 -12.93 3.99
CA ILE A 76 -6.39 -11.76 3.65
C ILE A 76 -6.15 -11.43 2.18
N LEU A 77 -7.21 -11.12 1.45
CA LEU A 77 -7.10 -10.67 0.07
C LEU A 77 -6.51 -9.26 0.04
N VAL A 78 -5.45 -9.05 -0.74
CA VAL A 78 -4.80 -7.74 -0.89
C VAL A 78 -5.16 -7.19 -2.27
N GLN A 79 -5.85 -6.06 -2.31
CA GLN A 79 -6.21 -5.36 -3.54
C GLN A 79 -5.21 -4.24 -3.80
N ILE A 80 -4.63 -4.21 -5.00
CA ILE A 80 -3.60 -3.24 -5.39
C ILE A 80 -4.12 -2.33 -6.48
N HIS A 81 -3.96 -1.03 -6.27
CA HIS A 81 -4.27 0.01 -7.25
C HIS A 81 -3.05 0.88 -7.54
N ASP A 82 -2.89 1.27 -8.81
CA ASP A 82 -1.89 2.25 -9.24
C ASP A 82 -2.49 3.65 -9.12
N TRP A 83 -1.89 4.51 -8.28
CA TRP A 83 -2.34 5.88 -8.05
C TRP A 83 -2.55 6.64 -9.36
N ALA A 84 -1.64 6.51 -10.32
CA ALA A 84 -1.68 7.25 -11.58
C ALA A 84 -2.80 6.78 -12.54
N ARG A 85 -3.48 5.68 -12.21
CA ARG A 85 -4.63 5.15 -12.97
C ARG A 85 -5.97 5.45 -12.31
N LEU A 86 -5.97 5.86 -11.05
CA LEU A 86 -7.19 6.23 -10.33
C LEU A 86 -7.70 7.61 -10.77
N PRO A 87 -9.01 7.83 -10.83
CA PRO A 87 -9.56 9.16 -11.05
C PRO A 87 -9.32 10.06 -9.83
N GLU A 88 -9.25 11.38 -10.07
CA GLU A 88 -8.96 12.38 -9.02
C GLU A 88 -9.95 12.32 -7.83
N SER A 89 -11.21 11.91 -8.06
CA SER A 89 -12.17 11.72 -6.98
C SER A 89 -11.71 10.67 -5.96
N PHE A 90 -11.10 9.57 -6.43
CA PHE A 90 -10.54 8.54 -5.56
C PHE A 90 -9.33 9.04 -4.79
N HIS A 91 -8.49 9.86 -5.42
CA HIS A 91 -7.34 10.47 -4.74
C HIS A 91 -7.81 11.25 -3.50
N ARG A 92 -8.82 12.09 -3.66
CA ARG A 92 -9.39 12.89 -2.56
C ARG A 92 -10.05 12.05 -1.48
N GLU A 93 -10.62 10.90 -1.82
CA GLU A 93 -11.21 9.98 -0.84
C GLU A 93 -10.11 9.26 -0.04
N ILE A 94 -9.07 8.77 -0.72
CA ILE A 94 -7.94 8.08 -0.07
C ILE A 94 -7.16 9.03 0.84
N GLU A 95 -6.93 10.27 0.40
CA GLU A 95 -6.22 11.29 1.18
C GLU A 95 -6.91 11.67 2.50
N GLN A 96 -8.22 11.44 2.62
CA GLN A 96 -8.95 11.68 3.87
C GLN A 96 -8.55 10.69 4.98
N ALA A 97 -8.20 9.46 4.62
CA ALA A 97 -7.85 8.42 5.56
C ALA A 97 -7.01 7.32 4.91
N TYR A 98 -5.71 7.34 5.22
CA TYR A 98 -4.76 6.31 4.82
C TYR A 98 -3.74 6.02 5.93
N VAL A 99 -3.06 4.89 5.80
CA VAL A 99 -1.89 4.51 6.61
C VAL A 99 -0.74 4.19 5.67
N VAL A 100 0.42 4.81 5.87
CA VAL A 100 1.63 4.49 5.10
C VAL A 100 2.19 3.15 5.57
N LEU A 101 2.33 2.20 4.65
CA LEU A 101 2.97 0.90 4.89
C LEU A 101 4.44 0.91 4.47
N VAL A 102 4.72 1.51 3.33
CA VAL A 102 6.08 1.66 2.79
C VAL A 102 6.23 3.11 2.38
N GLU A 103 7.23 3.78 2.94
CA GLU A 103 7.65 5.09 2.46
C GLU A 103 8.34 4.91 1.11
N GLY A 104 8.05 5.80 0.16
CA GLY A 104 8.82 5.84 -1.08
C GLY A 104 10.27 6.22 -0.79
N GLU A 105 11.15 6.08 -1.77
CA GLU A 105 12.48 6.69 -1.66
C GLU A 105 12.33 8.22 -1.68
N ASP A 106 12.13 8.80 -0.49
CA ASP A 106 12.27 10.23 -0.27
C ASP A 106 13.73 10.57 -0.60
N ASN A 107 13.93 11.32 -1.69
CA ASN A 107 15.18 12.00 -1.95
C ASN A 107 15.38 13.09 -0.89
N GLN A 108 15.62 12.66 0.36
CA GLN A 108 15.84 13.51 1.50
C GLN A 108 17.29 14.04 1.43
N ILE A 109 17.59 14.79 0.38
CA ILE A 109 18.67 15.78 0.42
C ILE A 109 18.14 16.96 1.22
N TYR A 110 18.19 16.87 2.55
CA TYR A 110 18.46 18.05 3.39
C TYR A 110 19.33 17.65 4.60
N PRO A 111 20.36 18.44 4.90
CA PRO A 111 21.37 18.08 5.89
C PRO A 111 20.80 18.14 7.31
N LYS A 112 21.25 17.20 8.15
CA LYS A 112 21.20 17.33 9.61
C LYS A 112 21.82 18.68 10.00
N TYR A 113 21.04 19.53 10.65
CA TYR A 113 21.56 20.59 11.52
C TYR A 113 21.48 20.11 12.96
#